data_AF-A0A540VIN9-F1
#
_entry.id   AF-A0A540VIN9-F1
#
_cell.length_a   1.000
_cell.length_b   1.000
_cell.length_c   1.000
_cell.angle_alpha   90.00
_cell.angle_beta   90.00
_cell.angle_gamma   90.00
#
_symmetry.space_group_name_H-M   'P 1'
#
loop_
_entity.id
_entity.type
_entity.pdbx_description
1 polymer ?
#
loop_
_entity_poly.entity_id
_entity_poly.type
_entity_poly.pdbx_seq_one_letter_code
_entity_poly.pdbx_strand_id
1 'polypeptide(L)'
;MTQKTTTLGPLQYGIILLTVATAVIHFSLLFPDLLFILNGLGYLALLLALYLPLPALEPYRHLIRWTLLAYTAVTVVLWIFIGSRVPIAYIDKAIEVALIILLWLEGQRAGER
;
A
#
# COMPACT_ATOMS: atom_id res chain seq x y z
N MET A 1 0.72 -16.67 -30.01
CA MET A 1 0.83 -16.35 -28.57
C MET A 1 0.11 -15.05 -28.32
N THR A 2 -1.13 -15.11 -27.83
CA THR A 2 -1.93 -13.90 -27.57
C THR A 2 -1.48 -13.33 -26.23
N GLN A 3 -0.70 -12.24 -26.26
CA GLN A 3 -0.38 -11.47 -25.07
C GLN A 3 -1.69 -10.92 -24.50
N LYS A 4 -2.15 -11.49 -23.39
CA LYS A 4 -3.24 -10.91 -22.61
C LYS A 4 -2.67 -9.62 -22.02
N THR A 5 -3.05 -8.47 -22.59
CA THR A 5 -2.71 -7.17 -22.01
C THR A 5 -3.32 -7.09 -20.61
N THR A 6 -2.48 -7.21 -19.59
CA THR A 6 -2.86 -7.06 -18.19
C THR A 6 -3.11 -5.58 -17.94
N THR A 7 -4.25 -5.08 -18.38
CA THR A 7 -4.64 -3.70 -18.14
C THR A 7 -5.01 -3.54 -16.67
N LEU A 8 -4.39 -2.56 -16.02
CA LEU A 8 -4.72 -2.25 -14.64
C LEU A 8 -6.13 -1.65 -14.59
N GLY A 9 -6.95 -2.14 -13.68
CA GLY A 9 -8.28 -1.60 -13.41
C GLY A 9 -8.20 -0.33 -12.56
N PRO A 10 -9.30 0.45 -12.49
CA PRO A 10 -9.35 1.68 -11.68
C PRO A 10 -8.96 1.47 -10.21
N LEU A 11 -9.30 0.30 -9.65
CA LEU A 11 -8.98 -0.06 -8.28
C LEU A 11 -7.46 -0.19 -8.05
N GLN A 12 -6.76 -0.78 -9.00
CA GLN A 12 -5.30 -0.97 -8.96
C GLN A 12 -4.58 0.36 -9.08
N TYR A 13 -5.05 1.24 -9.96
CA TYR A 13 -4.54 2.61 -10.03
C TYR A 13 -4.76 3.37 -8.71
N GLY A 14 -5.91 3.20 -8.06
CA GLY A 14 -6.17 3.76 -6.74
C GLY A 14 -5.20 3.24 -5.68
N ILE A 15 -4.98 1.93 -5.61
CA ILE A 15 -4.04 1.31 -4.68
C ILE A 15 -2.61 1.83 -4.92
N ILE A 16 -2.17 1.88 -6.18
CA ILE A 16 -0.85 2.41 -6.57
C ILE A 16 -0.72 3.85 -6.11
N LEU A 17 -1.68 4.71 -6.45
CA LEU A 17 -1.61 6.14 -6.14
C LEU A 17 -1.56 6.39 -4.63
N LEU A 18 -2.47 5.76 -3.87
CA LEU A 18 -2.51 5.94 -2.41
C LEU A 18 -1.25 5.39 -1.74
N THR A 19 -0.75 4.23 -2.17
CA THR A 19 0.47 3.64 -1.62
C THR A 19 1.70 4.53 -1.87
N VAL A 20 1.82 5.08 -3.09
CA VAL A 20 2.90 6.01 -3.43
C VAL A 20 2.79 7.31 -2.62
N ALA A 21 1.57 7.85 -2.49
CA ALA A 21 1.35 9.06 -1.69
C ALA A 21 1.76 8.84 -0.23
N THR A 22 1.35 7.74 0.39
CA THR A 22 1.75 7.37 1.75
C THR A 22 3.26 7.20 1.89
N ALA A 23 3.94 6.57 0.92
CA ALA A 23 5.39 6.42 0.96
C ALA A 23 6.11 7.78 0.92
N VAL A 24 5.65 8.70 0.05
CA VAL A 24 6.20 10.06 -0.04
C VAL A 24 5.98 10.83 1.26
N ILE A 25 4.79 10.73 1.87
CA ILE A 25 4.51 11.41 3.14
C ILE A 25 5.40 10.87 4.26
N HIS A 26 5.60 9.55 4.35
CA HIS A 26 6.53 8.96 5.31
C HIS A 26 7.97 9.47 5.13
N PHE A 27 8.45 9.60 3.89
CA PHE A 27 9.76 10.21 3.65
C PHE A 27 9.85 11.67 4.07
N SER A 28 8.74 12.42 4.10
CA SER A 28 8.73 13.85 4.41
C SER A 28 8.51 14.18 5.88
N LEU A 29 7.71 13.38 6.61
CA LEU A 29 7.15 13.74 7.91
C LEU A 29 8.23 13.90 9.00
N LEU A 30 9.21 13.00 9.03
CA LEU A 30 10.25 12.94 10.06
C LEU A 30 11.66 12.81 9.47
N PHE A 31 11.87 13.23 8.21
CA PHE A 31 13.19 13.09 7.58
C PHE A 31 14.31 13.72 8.43
N PRO A 32 15.47 13.04 8.61
CA PRO A 32 15.87 11.72 8.08
C PRO A 32 15.70 10.57 9.09
N ASP A 33 14.54 10.44 9.72
CA ASP A 33 14.26 9.33 10.65
C ASP A 33 14.27 7.98 9.92
N LEU A 34 15.07 7.05 10.44
CA LEU A 34 15.29 5.75 9.82
C LEU A 34 14.02 4.91 9.79
N LEU A 35 13.18 4.95 10.82
CA LEU A 35 11.96 4.15 10.87
C LEU A 35 10.95 4.65 9.84
N PHE A 36 10.81 5.96 9.67
CA PHE A 36 9.94 6.55 8.64
C PHE A 36 10.45 6.26 7.22
N ILE A 37 11.76 6.28 6.99
CA ILE A 37 12.36 5.90 5.71
C ILE A 37 12.11 4.42 5.41
N LEU A 38 12.38 3.53 6.37
CA LEU A 38 12.07 2.11 6.19
C LEU A 38 10.58 1.87 5.98
N ASN A 39 9.72 2.72 6.55
CA ASN A 39 8.28 2.63 6.36
C ASN A 39 7.87 2.92 4.91
N GLY A 40 8.30 4.07 4.38
CA GLY A 40 8.06 4.41 2.98
C GLY A 40 8.63 3.37 2.01
N LEU A 41 9.82 2.83 2.29
CA LEU A 41 10.40 1.74 1.50
C LEU A 41 9.59 0.44 1.59
N GLY A 42 9.06 0.11 2.77
CA GLY A 42 8.18 -1.05 2.97
C GLY A 42 6.93 -0.99 2.09
N TYR A 43 6.27 0.16 2.04
CA TYR A 43 5.14 0.42 1.14
C TYR A 43 5.51 0.22 -0.33
N LEU A 44 6.61 0.82 -0.79
CA LEU A 44 7.04 0.71 -2.19
C LEU A 44 7.44 -0.72 -2.55
N ALA A 45 8.15 -1.42 -1.67
CA ALA A 45 8.55 -2.81 -1.89
C ALA A 45 7.34 -3.74 -2.01
N LEU A 46 6.36 -3.61 -1.12
CA LEU A 46 5.12 -4.40 -1.16
C LEU A 46 4.27 -4.06 -2.40
N LEU A 47 4.21 -2.78 -2.79
CA LEU A 47 3.51 -2.36 -4.00
C LEU A 47 4.12 -2.98 -5.25
N LEU A 48 5.44 -2.91 -5.38
CA LEU A 48 6.17 -3.52 -6.49
C LEU A 48 5.96 -5.04 -6.49
N ALA A 49 6.04 -5.67 -5.32
CA ALA A 49 5.80 -7.11 -5.21
C ALA A 49 4.36 -7.50 -5.62
N LEU A 50 3.38 -6.65 -5.37
CA LEU A 50 1.98 -6.90 -5.69
C LEU A 50 1.70 -6.81 -7.20
N TYR A 51 2.25 -5.81 -7.90
CA TYR A 51 1.85 -5.50 -9.27
C TYR A 51 2.92 -5.73 -10.34
N LEU A 52 4.19 -5.95 -9.98
CA LEU A 52 5.21 -6.25 -10.97
C LEU A 52 4.93 -7.63 -11.60
N PRO A 53 5.03 -7.79 -12.93
CA PRO A 53 4.73 -9.03 -13.64
C PRO A 53 5.88 -10.03 -13.50
N LEU A 54 6.23 -10.39 -12.25
CA LEU A 54 7.23 -11.40 -11.93
C LEU A 54 6.55 -12.76 -11.70
N PRO A 55 6.81 -13.78 -12.53
CA PRO A 55 6.18 -15.10 -12.40
C PRO A 55 6.38 -15.74 -11.02
N ALA A 56 7.52 -15.48 -10.37
CA ALA A 56 7.84 -16.00 -9.05
C ALA A 56 6.94 -15.47 -7.93
N LEU A 57 6.31 -14.30 -8.13
CA LEU A 57 5.44 -13.66 -7.14
C LEU A 57 3.95 -13.95 -7.36
N GLU A 58 3.56 -14.43 -8.55
CA GLU A 58 2.16 -14.75 -8.89
C GLU A 58 1.45 -15.60 -7.82
N PRO A 59 2.03 -16.70 -7.29
CA PRO A 59 1.36 -17.52 -6.27
C PRO A 59 1.18 -16.77 -4.94
N TYR A 60 2.02 -15.77 -4.67
CA TYR A 60 2.06 -15.05 -3.41
C TYR A 60 1.32 -13.72 -3.45
N ARG A 61 0.79 -13.28 -4.60
CA ARG A 61 0.10 -11.97 -4.71
C ARG A 61 -1.05 -11.80 -3.73
N HIS A 62 -1.77 -12.88 -3.44
CA HIS A 62 -2.81 -12.85 -2.41
C HIS A 62 -2.22 -12.54 -1.04
N LEU A 63 -1.15 -13.24 -0.66
CA LEU A 63 -0.45 -13.01 0.61
C LEU A 63 0.18 -11.62 0.66
N ILE A 64 0.84 -11.16 -0.41
CA ILE A 64 1.45 -9.84 -0.51
C ILE A 64 0.41 -8.74 -0.30
N ARG A 65 -0.79 -8.89 -0.88
CA ARG A 65 -1.90 -7.94 -0.67
C ARG A 65 -2.33 -7.88 0.79
N TRP A 66 -2.49 -9.05 1.43
CA TRP A 66 -2.80 -9.10 2.86
C TRP A 66 -1.70 -8.51 3.72
N THR A 67 -0.43 -8.73 3.36
CA THR A 67 0.71 -8.12 4.02
C THR A 67 0.66 -6.61 3.89
N LEU A 68 0.41 -6.06 2.70
CA LEU A 68 0.27 -4.60 2.50
C LEU A 68 -0.92 -4.04 3.29
N LEU A 69 -2.05 -4.74 3.33
CA LEU A 69 -3.22 -4.36 4.13
C LEU A 69 -2.88 -4.33 5.62
N ALA A 70 -2.31 -5.42 6.16
CA ALA A 70 -1.94 -5.54 7.56
C ALA A 70 -0.86 -4.51 7.95
N TYR A 71 0.13 -4.30 7.08
CA TYR A 71 1.16 -3.29 7.25
C TYR A 71 0.55 -1.89 7.40
N THR A 72 -0.35 -1.52 6.48
CA THR A 72 -1.10 -0.25 6.51
C THR A 72 -1.96 -0.13 7.77
N ALA A 73 -2.60 -1.21 8.22
CA ALA A 73 -3.37 -1.19 9.45
C ALA A 73 -2.48 -0.94 10.67
N VAL A 74 -1.29 -1.55 10.72
CA VAL A 74 -0.32 -1.35 11.79
C VAL A 74 0.18 0.10 11.83
N THR A 75 0.44 0.74 10.68
CA THR A 75 0.89 2.15 10.68
C THR A 75 -0.20 3.09 11.22
N VAL A 76 -1.47 2.86 10.88
CA VAL A 76 -2.60 3.61 11.44
C VAL A 76 -2.69 3.41 12.96
N VAL A 77 -2.63 2.16 13.43
CA VAL A 77 -2.72 1.84 14.87
C VAL A 77 -1.55 2.46 15.64
N LEU A 78 -0.32 2.32 15.16
CA LEU A 78 0.85 2.91 15.82
C LEU A 78 0.76 4.44 15.87
N TRP A 79 0.27 5.07 14.81
CA TRP A 79 0.07 6.51 14.79
C TRP A 79 -0.95 6.98 15.84
N ILE A 80 -1.98 6.18 16.16
CA ILE A 80 -2.92 6.50 17.24
C ILE A 80 -2.20 6.62 18.59
N PHE A 81 -1.20 5.77 18.85
CA PHE A 81 -0.49 5.79 20.13
C PHE A 81 0.66 6.80 20.19
N ILE A 82 1.48 6.87 19.12
CA ILE A 82 2.77 7.60 19.15
C ILE A 82 2.96 8.57 17.98
N GLY A 83 1.93 8.78 17.14
CA GLY A 83 2.03 9.59 15.93
C GLY A 83 1.96 11.10 16.16
N SER A 84 2.58 11.85 15.26
CA SER A 84 2.50 13.32 15.25
C SER A 84 1.07 13.80 14.97
N ARG A 85 0.66 14.91 15.61
CA ARG A 85 -0.68 15.49 15.52
C ARG A 85 -0.75 16.71 14.60
N VAL A 86 0.08 16.72 13.55
CA VAL A 86 0.11 17.79 12.54
C VAL A 86 -0.86 17.49 11.39
N PRO A 87 -1.38 18.50 10.67
CA PRO A 87 -2.40 18.30 9.63
C PRO A 87 -2.04 17.24 8.58
N ILE A 88 -0.79 17.24 8.11
CA ILE A 88 -0.33 16.28 7.10
C ILE A 88 -0.38 14.82 7.59
N ALA A 89 -0.21 14.57 8.89
CA ALA A 89 -0.29 13.23 9.46
C ALA A 89 -1.73 12.69 9.45
N TYR A 90 -2.73 13.55 9.68
CA TYR A 90 -4.14 13.17 9.55
C TYR A 90 -4.53 12.89 8.10
N ILE A 91 -4.02 13.68 7.16
CA ILE A 91 -4.21 13.45 5.72
C ILE A 91 -3.64 12.08 5.33
N ASP A 92 -2.42 11.77 5.77
CA ASP A 92 -1.79 10.46 5.55
C ASP A 92 -2.64 9.32 6.10
N LYS A 93 -3.19 9.45 7.32
CA LYS A 93 -4.08 8.41 7.87
C LYS A 93 -5.37 8.24 7.06
N ALA A 94 -5.94 9.31 6.52
CA ALA A 94 -7.11 9.20 5.65
C ALA A 94 -6.77 8.44 4.35
N ILE A 95 -5.59 8.68 3.78
CA ILE A 95 -5.06 7.95 2.62
C ILE A 95 -4.86 6.47 2.96
N GLU A 96 -4.26 6.15 4.11
CA GLU A 96 -4.04 4.78 4.57
C GLU A 96 -5.35 4.03 4.80
N VAL A 97 -6.36 4.66 5.42
CA VAL A 97 -7.69 4.03 5.59
C VAL A 97 -8.36 3.77 4.23
N ALA A 98 -8.28 4.73 3.30
CA ALA A 98 -8.78 4.51 1.94
C ALA A 98 -8.03 3.35 1.26
N LEU A 99 -6.72 3.26 1.42
CA LEU A 99 -5.89 2.18 0.89
C LEU A 99 -6.32 0.81 1.43
N ILE A 100 -6.55 0.68 2.74
CA ILE A 100 -7.07 -0.55 3.36
C ILE A 100 -8.39 -0.98 2.70
N ILE A 101 -9.32 -0.04 2.50
CA ILE A 101 -10.61 -0.31 1.85
C ILE A 101 -10.39 -0.79 0.41
N LEU A 102 -9.53 -0.13 -0.37
CA LEU A 102 -9.27 -0.54 -1.76
C LEU A 102 -8.62 -1.93 -1.85
N LEU A 103 -7.65 -2.24 -0.98
CA LEU A 103 -7.00 -3.56 -0.91
C LEU A 103 -8.00 -4.66 -0.56
N TRP A 104 -8.91 -4.38 0.37
CA TRP A 104 -10.00 -5.28 0.74
C TRP A 104 -10.92 -5.55 -0.46
N LEU A 105 -11.40 -4.51 -1.12
CA LEU A 105 -12.27 -4.61 -2.29
C LEU A 105 -11.59 -5.35 -3.45
N GLU A 106 -10.28 -5.17 -3.63
CA GLU A 106 -9.52 -5.89 -4.67
C GLU A 106 -9.46 -7.37 -4.35
N GLY A 107 -9.25 -7.72 -3.08
CA GLY A 107 -9.25 -9.10 -2.62
C GLY A 107 -10.58 -9.81 -2.89
N GLN A 108 -11.71 -9.16 -2.62
CA GLN A 108 -13.03 -9.72 -2.90
C GLN A 108 -13.24 -9.99 -4.39
N ARG A 109 -12.92 -9.00 -5.26
CA ARG A 109 -13.04 -9.16 -6.72
C ARG A 109 -12.11 -10.20 -7.32
N ALA A 110 -11.00 -10.51 -6.65
CA ALA A 110 -10.06 -11.53 -7.08
C ALA A 110 -10.48 -12.94 -6.63
N GLY A 111 -11.20 -13.07 -5.51
CA GLY A 111 -11.75 -14.35 -5.03
C GLY A 111 -13.05 -14.77 -5.71
N GLU A 112 -13.76 -13.83 -6.34
CA GLU A 112 -14.96 -14.09 -7.16
C GLU A 112 -14.64 -14.58 -8.59
N ARG A 113 -13.36 -14.70 -8.97
CA ARG A 113 -12.89 -15.15 -10.29
C ARG A 113 -12.23 -16.51 -10.22
#